data_AF-A0A6B2UEH9-F1
#
_entry.id   AF-A0A6B2UEH9-F1
#
_cell.length_a   1.000
_cell.length_b   1.000
_cell.length_c   1.000
_cell.angle_alpha   90.00
_cell.angle_beta   90.00
_cell.angle_gamma   90.00
#
_symmetry.space_group_name_H-M   'P 1'
#
loop_
_entity.id
_entity.type
_entity.pdbx_description
1 polymer ?
#
loop_
_entity_poly.entity_id
_entity_poly.type
_entity_poly.pdbx_seq_one_letter_code
_entity_poly.pdbx_strand_id
1 'polypeptide(L)'
;MARSPSTLIYYVLEAKWWKERIGRRELDVFKTNIERKSKNTLGLYISTNGFTSDALAIYSLSTPFITMDGSDLMAVLDRRIRLDELMTPKRKHASQTGHCYLPVSEIFSRTE
;
A
#
# COMPACT_ATOMS: atom_id res chain seq x y z
N MET A 1 -26.94 3.65 16.43
CA MET A 1 -25.82 2.74 16.74
C MET A 1 -24.53 3.53 16.54
N ALA A 2 -23.90 3.99 17.62
CA ALA A 2 -22.71 4.84 17.54
C ALA A 2 -21.55 4.01 16.96
N ARG A 3 -20.94 4.50 15.87
CA ARG A 3 -19.67 3.94 15.39
C ARG A 3 -18.66 4.09 16.53
N SER A 4 -18.16 2.96 17.04
CA SER A 4 -16.96 2.91 17.90
C SER A 4 -15.90 3.86 17.32
N PRO A 5 -15.15 4.63 18.13
CA PRO A 5 -14.15 5.56 17.61
C PRO A 5 -13.17 4.76 16.77
N SER A 6 -13.35 4.84 15.45
CA SER A 6 -12.43 4.26 14.49
C SER A 6 -11.10 4.89 14.82
N THR A 7 -10.16 4.10 15.33
CA THR A 7 -8.77 4.49 15.48
C THR A 7 -8.37 5.27 14.24
N LEU A 8 -8.17 6.58 14.38
CA LEU A 8 -7.75 7.45 13.27
C LEU A 8 -6.39 6.92 12.81
N ILE A 9 -6.38 6.23 11.67
CA ILE A 9 -5.16 5.76 11.04
C ILE A 9 -4.66 6.93 10.19
N TYR A 10 -3.54 7.50 10.63
CA TYR A 10 -2.85 8.53 9.86
C TYR A 10 -1.92 7.85 8.87
N TYR A 11 -1.93 8.36 7.63
CA TYR A 11 -1.04 7.87 6.60
C TYR A 11 0.15 8.79 6.38
N VAL A 12 1.33 8.20 6.24
CA VAL A 12 2.43 8.85 5.51
C VAL A 12 2.32 8.40 4.07
N LEU A 13 2.22 9.35 3.15
CA LEU A 13 2.13 9.08 1.72
C LEU A 13 3.44 9.48 1.04
N GLU A 14 3.98 8.57 0.24
CA GLU A 14 5.00 8.89 -0.77
C GLU A 14 4.51 8.41 -2.14
N ALA A 15 4.61 9.25 -3.16
CA ALA A 15 4.12 8.93 -4.49
C ALA A 15 5.16 9.34 -5.56
N LYS A 16 5.43 8.43 -6.50
CA LYS A 16 6.47 8.57 -7.53
C LYS A 16 5.91 8.27 -8.93
N TRP A 17 6.11 9.21 -9.84
CA TRP A 17 5.85 9.08 -11.29
C TRP A 17 7.18 8.92 -12.03
N TRP A 18 7.97 7.92 -11.66
CA TRP A 18 9.27 7.64 -12.26
C TRP A 18 9.15 6.57 -13.32
N LYS A 19 10.03 6.58 -14.33
CA LYS A 19 10.07 5.56 -15.39
C LYS A 19 10.54 4.22 -14.83
N GLU A 20 11.49 4.27 -13.91
CA GLU A 20 12.09 3.13 -13.24
C GLU A 20 11.15 2.55 -12.18
N ARG A 21 11.25 1.24 -11.96
CA ARG A 21 10.56 0.58 -10.85
C ARG A 21 11.22 1.00 -9.53
N ILE A 22 10.41 1.14 -8.48
CA ILE A 22 10.90 1.48 -7.14
C ILE A 22 11.63 0.28 -6.55
N GLY A 23 12.87 0.52 -6.13
CA GLY A 23 13.75 -0.49 -5.56
C GLY A 23 13.73 -0.49 -4.03
N ARG A 24 14.54 -1.40 -3.46
CA ARG A 24 14.66 -1.56 -2.01
C ARG A 24 15.08 -0.27 -1.32
N ARG A 25 16.03 0.46 -1.89
CA ARG A 25 16.64 1.66 -1.28
C ARG A 25 15.57 2.70 -0.93
N GLU A 26 14.66 2.96 -1.85
CA GLU A 26 13.56 3.90 -1.67
C GLU A 26 12.58 3.43 -0.59
N LEU A 27 12.23 2.14 -0.59
CA LEU A 27 11.34 1.57 0.43
C LEU A 27 11.97 1.56 1.83
N ASP A 28 13.28 1.32 1.96
CA ASP A 28 14.00 1.37 3.23
C ASP A 28 14.02 2.79 3.83
N VAL A 29 14.18 3.80 2.97
CA VAL A 29 14.05 5.22 3.37
C VAL A 29 12.63 5.51 3.83
N PHE A 30 11.63 5.02 3.09
CA PHE A 30 10.22 5.23 3.45
C PHE A 30 9.83 4.55 4.77
N LYS A 31 10.25 3.30 4.99
CA LYS A 31 10.12 2.59 6.26
C LYS A 31 10.66 3.43 7.42
N THR A 32 11.88 3.92 7.28
CA THR A 32 12.53 4.78 8.29
C THR A 32 11.73 6.05 8.56
N ASN A 33 11.13 6.65 7.51
CA ASN A 33 10.30 7.84 7.65
C ASN A 33 9.00 7.57 8.41
N ILE A 34 8.38 6.41 8.22
CA ILE A 34 7.18 5.98 8.96
C ILE A 34 7.53 5.71 10.43
N GLU A 35 8.62 5.00 10.70
CA GLU A 35 9.06 4.62 12.05
C GLU A 35 9.42 5.83 12.92
N ARG A 36 9.78 6.96 12.31
CA ARG A 36 9.99 8.24 12.99
C ARG A 36 8.69 8.97 13.39
N LYS A 37 7.51 8.45 13.00
CA LYS A 37 6.19 9.03 13.36
C LYS A 37 5.57 8.29 14.55
N SER A 38 4.34 8.66 14.89
CA SER A 38 3.57 8.02 15.97
C SER A 38 3.40 6.51 15.73
N LYS A 39 3.29 5.72 16.81
CA LYS A 39 3.14 4.25 16.77
C LYS A 39 1.96 3.75 15.94
N ASN A 40 0.99 4.60 15.60
CA ASN A 40 -0.21 4.26 14.84
C ASN A 40 -0.20 4.84 13.41
N THR A 41 0.97 4.96 12.80
CA THR A 41 1.15 5.48 11.45
C THR A 41 1.27 4.33 10.45
N LEU A 42 0.45 4.36 9.39
CA LEU A 42 0.54 3.42 8.26
C LEU A 42 1.14 4.12 7.04
N GLY A 43 2.07 3.51 6.33
CA GLY A 43 2.54 4.08 5.07
C GLY A 43 1.66 3.69 3.87
N LEU A 44 1.56 4.59 2.90
CA LEU A 44 1.13 4.29 1.54
C LEU A 44 2.23 4.73 0.57
N TYR A 45 2.80 3.78 -0.18
CA TYR A 45 3.75 4.07 -1.25
C TYR A 45 3.08 3.88 -2.62
N ILE A 46 3.10 4.90 -3.46
CA ILE A 46 2.54 4.86 -4.82
C ILE A 46 3.67 4.92 -5.84
N SER A 47 3.71 3.98 -6.77
CA SER A 47 4.66 3.96 -7.89
C SER A 47 3.95 3.64 -9.20
N THR A 48 3.90 4.56 -10.15
CA THR A 48 3.19 4.29 -11.43
C THR A 48 3.78 3.12 -12.21
N ASN A 49 5.09 2.91 -12.15
CA ASN A 49 5.77 1.80 -12.82
C ASN A 49 6.03 0.62 -11.88
N GLY A 50 5.46 0.61 -10.67
CA GLY A 50 5.52 -0.50 -9.73
C GLY A 50 6.87 -0.63 -9.01
N PHE A 51 7.15 -1.84 -8.53
CA PHE A 51 8.22 -2.16 -7.58
C PHE A 51 9.07 -3.33 -8.08
N THR A 52 10.37 -3.32 -7.83
CA THR A 52 11.23 -4.45 -8.19
C THR A 52 10.93 -5.68 -7.32
N SER A 53 11.17 -6.88 -7.85
CA SER A 53 10.86 -8.13 -7.14
C SER A 53 11.69 -8.33 -5.87
N ASP A 54 12.96 -7.90 -5.90
CA ASP A 54 13.85 -7.90 -4.73
C ASP A 54 13.35 -6.94 -3.64
N ALA A 55 12.81 -5.77 -4.02
CA ALA A 55 12.20 -4.85 -3.06
C ALA A 55 10.96 -5.46 -2.40
N LEU A 56 10.07 -6.08 -3.18
CA LEU A 56 8.88 -6.75 -2.65
C LEU A 56 9.24 -7.94 -1.74
N ALA A 57 10.31 -8.68 -2.08
CA ALA A 57 10.78 -9.80 -1.28
C ALA A 57 11.22 -9.37 0.14
N ILE A 58 11.85 -8.19 0.28
CA ILE A 58 12.24 -7.65 1.59
C ILE A 58 11.02 -7.35 2.47
N TYR A 59 9.93 -6.88 1.87
CA TYR A 59 8.69 -6.47 2.55
C TYR A 59 7.57 -7.52 2.40
N SER A 60 7.95 -8.80 2.42
CA SER A 60 7.03 -9.92 2.23
C SER A 60 6.51 -10.54 3.53
N LEU A 61 7.23 -10.35 4.64
CA LEU A 61 6.92 -10.95 5.95
C LEU A 61 6.60 -9.94 7.04
N SER A 62 6.99 -8.68 6.85
CA SER A 62 6.69 -7.59 7.77
C SER A 62 6.82 -6.26 7.04
N THR A 63 5.79 -5.42 7.15
CA THR A 63 5.76 -4.11 6.51
C THR A 63 4.97 -3.10 7.34
N PRO A 64 5.46 -1.87 7.51
CA PRO A 64 4.68 -0.77 8.09
C PRO A 64 3.89 0.01 7.04
N PHE A 65 3.84 -0.46 5.78
CA PHE A 65 3.16 0.21 4.69
C PHE A 65 2.50 -0.74 3.69
N ILE A 66 1.54 -0.19 2.95
CA ILE A 66 0.98 -0.81 1.75
C ILE A 66 1.46 -0.09 0.50
N THR A 67 1.33 -0.76 -0.63
CA THR A 67 1.75 -0.24 -1.93
C THR A 67 0.59 -0.16 -2.93
N MET A 68 0.67 0.83 -3.81
CA MET A 68 -0.17 0.95 -5.00
C MET A 68 0.69 1.17 -6.24
N ASP A 69 0.35 0.49 -7.33
CA ASP A 69 0.98 0.70 -8.63
C ASP A 69 0.08 1.47 -9.63
N GLY A 70 0.54 1.60 -10.88
CA GLY A 70 -0.24 2.24 -11.94
C GLY A 70 -1.58 1.55 -12.22
N SER A 71 -1.67 0.23 -12.07
CA SER A 71 -2.91 -0.52 -12.28
C SER A 71 -3.92 -0.21 -11.18
N ASP A 72 -3.46 -0.14 -9.93
CA ASP A 72 -4.27 0.27 -8.79
C ASP A 72 -4.82 1.69 -8.97
N LEU A 73 -3.97 2.64 -9.38
CA LEU A 73 -4.38 4.01 -9.67
C LEU A 73 -5.42 4.08 -10.78
N MET A 74 -5.17 3.41 -11.91
CA MET A 74 -6.10 3.43 -13.04
C MET A 74 -7.43 2.79 -12.69
N ALA A 75 -7.47 1.72 -11.89
CA ALA A 75 -8.72 1.13 -11.44
C ALA A 75 -9.57 2.12 -10.62
N VAL A 76 -8.93 2.95 -9.78
CA VAL A 76 -9.62 4.00 -9.01
C VAL A 76 -10.06 5.16 -9.91
N LEU A 77 -9.17 5.65 -10.78
CA LEU A 77 -9.45 6.79 -11.66
C LEU A 77 -10.54 6.48 -12.70
N ASP A 78 -10.56 5.25 -13.22
CA ASP A 78 -11.60 4.72 -14.11
C ASP A 78 -12.90 4.37 -13.36
N ARG A 79 -12.96 4.59 -12.04
CA ARG A 79 -14.11 4.27 -11.17
C ARG A 79 -14.52 2.80 -11.17
N ARG A 80 -13.58 1.89 -11.43
CA ARG A 80 -13.81 0.43 -11.32
C ARG A 80 -13.85 -0.03 -9.86
N ILE A 81 -13.21 0.71 -8.96
CA ILE A 81 -13.24 0.50 -7.51
C ILE A 81 -13.06 1.85 -6.80
N ARG A 82 -13.74 2.08 -5.68
CA ARG A 82 -13.47 3.28 -4.88
C ARG A 82 -12.13 3.16 -4.15
N LEU A 83 -11.44 4.28 -3.91
CA LEU A 83 -10.15 4.26 -3.21
C LEU A 83 -10.27 3.62 -1.81
N ASP A 84 -11.32 3.91 -1.05
CA ASP A 84 -11.51 3.33 0.28
C ASP A 84 -11.81 1.82 0.24
N GLU A 85 -12.50 1.35 -0.80
CA GLU A 85 -12.76 -0.06 -1.06
C GLU A 85 -11.49 -0.80 -1.50
N LEU A 86 -10.59 -0.15 -2.26
CA LEU A 86 -9.27 -0.69 -2.64
C LEU A 86 -8.30 -0.77 -1.44
N MET A 87 -8.29 0.26 -0.60
CA MET A 87 -7.36 0.38 0.53
C MET A 87 -7.63 -0.66 1.63
N THR A 88 -8.89 -1.02 1.84
CA THR A 88 -9.32 -1.98 2.88
C THR A 88 -8.69 -3.37 2.73
N PRO A 89 -8.80 -4.07 1.59
CA PRO A 89 -8.17 -5.37 1.40
C PRO A 89 -6.64 -5.30 1.37
N LYS A 90 -6.04 -4.24 0.80
CA LYS A 90 -4.58 -4.05 0.84
C LYS A 90 -4.05 -3.97 2.27
N ARG A 91 -4.73 -3.19 3.13
CA ARG A 91 -4.41 -3.13 4.57
C ARG A 91 -4.56 -4.47 5.26
N LYS A 92 -5.67 -5.15 5.01
CA LYS A 92 -5.96 -6.45 5.61
C LYS A 92 -4.87 -7.46 5.22
N HIS A 93 -4.49 -7.47 3.95
CA HIS A 93 -3.41 -8.32 3.44
C HIS A 93 -2.07 -8.03 4.14
N ALA A 94 -1.64 -6.77 4.20
CA ALA A 94 -0.41 -6.41 4.89
C ALA A 94 -0.44 -6.76 6.38
N SER A 95 -1.57 -6.55 7.06
CA SER A 95 -1.72 -6.92 8.47
C SER A 95 -1.73 -8.43 8.72
N GLN A 96 -2.23 -9.23 7.78
CA GLN A 96 -2.39 -10.67 7.94
C GLN A 96 -1.16 -11.47 7.48
N THR A 97 -0.46 -10.97 6.46
CA THR A 97 0.65 -11.68 5.81
C THR A 97 2.00 -11.03 6.06
N GLY A 98 2.02 -9.74 6.41
CA GLY A 98 3.23 -8.93 6.43
C GLY A 98 3.70 -8.47 5.06
N HIS A 99 3.00 -8.85 3.98
CA HIS A 99 3.37 -8.51 2.60
C HIS A 99 2.81 -7.14 2.18
N CYS A 100 3.65 -6.26 1.64
CA CYS A 100 3.27 -4.87 1.33
C CYS A 100 2.48 -4.68 0.04
N TYR A 101 2.42 -5.71 -0.81
CA TYR A 101 1.87 -5.63 -2.16
C TYR A 101 0.76 -6.66 -2.39
N LEU A 102 -0.42 -6.15 -2.76
CA LEU A 102 -1.58 -6.92 -3.22
C LEU A 102 -2.13 -6.20 -4.45
N PRO A 103 -1.99 -6.75 -5.67
CA PRO A 103 -2.44 -6.05 -6.88
C PRO A 103 -3.97 -6.00 -6.97
N VAL A 104 -4.52 -4.93 -7.56
CA VAL A 104 -5.98 -4.81 -7.77
C VAL A 104 -6.58 -5.96 -8.57
N SER A 105 -5.83 -6.58 -9.49
CA SER A 105 -6.30 -7.74 -10.26
C SER A 105 -6.67 -8.93 -9.36
N GLU A 106 -5.90 -9.16 -8.29
CA GLU A 106 -6.18 -10.21 -7.32
C GLU A 106 -7.35 -9.85 -6.39
N ILE A 107 -7.60 -8.56 -6.19
CA ILE A 107 -8.78 -8.09 -5.45
C ILE A 107 -10.05 -8.35 -6.26
N PHE A 108 -10.02 -8.06 -7.57
CA PHE A 108 -11.15 -8.34 -8.46
C PHE A 108 -11.44 -9.84 -8.56
N SER A 109 -10.42 -10.70 -8.70
CA SER A 109 -10.63 -12.15 -8.80
C SER A 109 -11.19 -12.83 -7.55
N ARG A 110 -11.23 -12.13 -6.40
CA ARG A 110 -11.84 -12.62 -5.15
C ARG A 110 -13.29 -12.21 -4.98
N THR A 111 -13.77 -11.29 -5.83
CA THR A 111 -15.10 -10.68 -5.75
C THR A 111 -16.06 -11.27 -6.79
N GLU A 112 -15.53 -12.02 -7.76
CA GLU A 112 -16.28 -12.88 -8.70
C GLU A 112 -16.53 -14.27 -8.09
#